data_AF-A0A967H5L1-F1
#
_entry.id   AF-A0A967H5L1-F1
#
_cell.length_a   1.000
_cell.length_b   1.000
_cell.length_c   1.000
_cell.angle_alpha   90.00
_cell.angle_beta   90.00
_cell.angle_gamma   90.00
#
_symmetry.space_group_name_H-M   'P 1'
#
loop_
_entity.id
_entity.type
_entity.pdbx_description
1 polymer ?
#
loop_
_entity_poly.entity_id
_entity_poly.type
_entity_poly.pdbx_seq_one_letter_code
_entity_poly.pdbx_strand_id
1 'polypeptide(L)' 'DDAVYGLGFGYYYSSKWAVEADIRFTPTETEGSSSTDVDIWTASAGAQYHLAPECAWNPYLSLGIGLMQYDI' A
#
# COMPACT_ATOMS: atom_id res chain seq x y z
N ASP A 1 14.86 -12.72 7.97
CA ASP A 1 13.63 -12.84 7.17
C ASP A 1 12.61 -12.00 7.87
N ASP A 2 12.55 -10.75 7.46
CA ASP A 2 11.79 -9.72 8.14
C ASP A 2 10.44 -9.57 7.47
N ALA A 3 9.40 -9.56 8.30
CA ALA A 3 8.05 -9.49 7.81
C ALA A 3 7.65 -8.03 7.56
N VAL A 4 6.97 -7.83 6.44
CA VAL A 4 6.34 -6.57 6.06
C VAL A 4 4.93 -6.55 6.62
N TYR A 5 4.57 -5.47 7.30
CA TYR A 5 3.24 -5.32 7.91
C TYR A 5 2.57 -4.05 7.41
N GLY A 6 1.24 -4.07 7.30
CA GLY A 6 0.48 -2.90 6.90
C GLY A 6 -0.99 -2.97 7.28
N LEU A 7 -1.62 -1.81 7.27
CA LEU A 7 -3.03 -1.63 7.52
C LEU A 7 -3.63 -0.76 6.42
N GLY A 8 -4.70 -1.25 5.79
CA GLY A 8 -5.45 -0.52 4.78
C GLY A 8 -6.89 -0.30 5.21
N PHE A 9 -7.45 0.85 4.84
CA PHE A 9 -8.85 1.18 4.97
C PHE A 9 -9.42 1.57 3.61
N GLY A 10 -10.53 0.93 3.22
CA GLY A 10 -11.23 1.19 1.97
C GLY A 10 -12.69 1.56 2.19
N TYR A 11 -13.22 2.45 1.36
CA TYR A 11 -14.62 2.84 1.37
C TYR A 11 -15.20 2.87 -0.05
N TYR A 12 -16.32 2.19 -0.25
CA TYR A 12 -17.07 2.19 -1.51
C TYR A 12 -18.09 3.33 -1.51
N TYR A 13 -17.92 4.29 -2.41
CA TYR A 13 -18.93 5.33 -2.64
C TYR A 13 -20.07 4.84 -3.54
N SER A 14 -19.76 3.90 -4.44
CA SER A 14 -20.72 3.23 -5.30
C SER A 14 -20.21 1.83 -5.66
N SER A 15 -21.00 1.03 -6.36
CA SER A 15 -20.55 -0.28 -6.83
C SER A 15 -19.29 -0.22 -7.68
N LYS A 16 -19.03 0.88 -8.40
CA LYS A 16 -17.88 1.02 -9.32
C LYS A 16 -16.72 1.81 -8.76
N TRP A 17 -16.91 2.61 -7.72
CA TRP A 17 -15.91 3.54 -7.22
C TRP A 17 -15.68 3.36 -5.73
N ALA A 18 -14.41 3.17 -5.37
CA ALA A 18 -13.93 3.15 -4.00
C ALA A 18 -12.74 4.09 -3.85
N VAL A 19 -12.44 4.48 -2.61
CA VAL A 19 -11.13 5.00 -2.23
C VAL A 19 -10.50 4.10 -1.20
N GLU A 20 -9.18 4.09 -1.17
CA GLU A 20 -8.38 3.37 -0.21
C GLU A 20 -7.27 4.27 0.32
N ALA A 21 -6.92 4.08 1.58
CA ALA A 21 -5.70 4.58 2.16
C ALA A 21 -5.01 3.47 2.96
N ASP A 22 -3.69 3.38 2.86
CA ASP A 22 -2.92 2.37 3.58
C ASP A 22 -1.62 2.93 4.16
N ILE A 23 -1.16 2.28 5.22
CA ILE A 23 0.16 2.48 5.80
C ILE A 23 0.88 1.13 5.86
N ARG A 24 2.17 1.12 5.52
CA ARG A 24 3.00 -0.10 5.51
C ARG A 24 4.36 0.18 6.11
N PHE A 25 4.82 -0.75 6.92
CA PHE A 25 6.16 -0.84 7.47
C PHE A 25 6.94 -1.92 6.72
N THR A 26 8.10 -1.54 6.17
CA THR A 26 9.01 -2.43 5.47
C THR A 26 10.39 -2.34 6.12
N PRO A 27 10.78 -3.34 6.93
CA PRO A 27 12.15 -3.44 7.41
C PRO A 27 13.08 -3.75 6.23
N THR A 28 14.24 -3.10 6.15
CA THR A 28 15.24 -3.38 5.11
C THR A 28 16.61 -3.64 5.70
N GLU A 29 17.21 -4.74 5.26
CA GLU A 29 18.61 -5.08 5.56
C GLU A 29 19.49 -4.64 4.39
N THR A 30 20.54 -3.87 4.67
CA THR A 30 21.53 -3.48 3.65
C THR A 30 22.74 -4.40 3.71
N GLU A 31 22.96 -5.22 2.68
CA GLU A 31 24.19 -6.02 2.56
C GLU A 31 25.36 -5.14 2.07
N GLY A 32 26.28 -4.75 2.97
CA GLY A 32 27.46 -3.92 2.67
C GLY A 32 28.43 -3.76 3.85
N SER A 33 29.62 -3.16 3.63
CA SER A 33 30.70 -3.01 4.63
C SER A 33 30.37 -2.13 5.85
N SER A 34 29.24 -1.45 5.80
CA SER A 34 28.65 -0.65 6.86
C SER A 34 27.18 -1.05 6.92
N SER A 35 26.88 -2.04 7.75
CA SER A 35 25.54 -2.56 8.00
C SER A 35 24.73 -1.47 8.69
N THR A 36 23.88 -0.79 7.92
CA THR A 36 22.89 0.13 8.47
C THR A 36 21.53 -0.36 8.03
N ASP A 37 20.74 -0.75 9.02
CA ASP A 37 19.36 -1.18 8.84
C ASP A 37 18.54 0.09 8.59
N VAL A 38 17.65 0.04 7.59
CA VAL A 38 16.80 1.18 7.25
C VAL A 38 15.36 0.77 7.41
N ASP A 39 14.63 1.53 8.21
CA ASP A 39 13.21 1.32 8.44
C ASP A 39 12.41 2.20 7.50
N ILE A 40 11.54 1.60 6.69
CA ILE A 40 10.73 2.32 5.70
C ILE A 40 9.27 2.32 6.12
N TRP A 41 8.69 3.51 6.23
CA TRP A 41 7.26 3.72 6.33
C TRP A 41 6.72 4.30 5.03
N THR A 42 5.69 3.66 4.47
CA THR A 42 4.95 4.21 3.33
C THR A 42 3.52 4.47 3.70
N ALA A 43 2.97 5.60 3.27
CA ALA A 43 1.56 5.92 3.36
C ALA A 43 1.02 6.21 1.96
N SER A 44 -0.10 5.62 1.59
CA SER A 44 -0.70 5.77 0.27
C SER A 44 -2.18 6.09 0.36
N ALA A 45 -2.70 6.81 -0.63
CA ALA A 45 -4.11 7.07 -0.80
C ALA A 45 -4.47 7.11 -2.29
N GLY A 46 -5.59 6.50 -2.66
CA GLY A 46 -6.00 6.41 -4.06
C GLY A 46 -7.47 6.13 -4.26
N ALA A 47 -7.91 6.30 -5.51
CA ALA A 47 -9.23 5.90 -5.97
C ALA A 47 -9.12 4.60 -6.79
N GLN A 48 -10.16 3.78 -6.69
CA GLN A 48 -10.27 2.51 -7.39
C GLN A 48 -11.54 2.49 -8.25
N TYR A 49 -11.39 2.01 -9.48
CA TYR A 49 -12.51 1.75 -10.38
C TYR A 49 -12.67 0.25 -10.61
N HIS A 50 -13.83 -0.30 -10.21
CA HIS A 50 -14.15 -1.71 -10.29
C HIS A 50 -14.80 -2.05 -11.64
N LEU A 51 -14.23 -3.03 -12.34
CA LEU A 51 -14.59 -3.36 -13.72
C LEU A 51 -15.81 -4.29 -13.80
N ALA A 52 -16.03 -5.14 -12.78
CA ALA A 52 -17.11 -6.12 -12.76
C ALA A 52 -17.71 -6.28 -11.33
N PRO A 53 -18.39 -5.26 -10.80
CA PRO A 53 -18.80 -5.24 -9.40
C PRO A 53 -19.91 -6.23 -9.03
N GLU A 54 -20.67 -6.73 -10.00
CA GLU A 54 -21.65 -7.80 -9.81
C GLU A 54 -21.04 -9.22 -9.76
N CYS A 55 -19.77 -9.38 -10.13
CA CYS A 55 -19.10 -10.68 -10.19
C CYS A 55 -18.28 -10.96 -8.94
N ALA A 56 -18.19 -12.23 -8.53
CA ALA A 56 -17.30 -12.64 -7.43
C ALA A 56 -15.81 -12.35 -7.73
N TRP A 57 -15.41 -12.52 -9.00
CA TRP A 57 -14.13 -12.03 -9.50
C TRP A 57 -14.31 -10.60 -10.01
N ASN A 58 -13.86 -9.64 -9.22
CA ASN A 58 -14.05 -8.21 -9.46
C ASN A 58 -12.69 -7.49 -9.58
N PRO A 59 -12.07 -7.48 -10.77
CA PRO A 59 -10.82 -6.76 -11.00
C PRO A 59 -11.07 -5.24 -10.95
N TYR A 60 -10.05 -4.50 -10.53
CA TYR A 60 -10.10 -3.04 -10.38
C TYR A 60 -8.84 -2.38 -10.93
N LEU A 61 -8.97 -1.11 -11.31
CA LEU A 61 -7.86 -0.20 -11.61
C LEU A 61 -7.70 0.76 -10.44
N SER A 62 -6.48 0.98 -9.98
CA SER A 62 -6.16 1.92 -8.90
C SER A 62 -5.27 3.04 -9.40
N LEU A 63 -5.58 4.26 -8.98
CA LEU A 63 -4.73 5.44 -9.19
C LEU A 63 -4.67 6.24 -7.89
N GLY A 64 -3.47 6.58 -7.46
CA GLY A 64 -3.27 7.27 -6.19
C GLY A 64 -1.90 7.92 -6.08
N ILE A 65 -1.65 8.44 -4.89
CA ILE A 65 -0.39 9.04 -4.48
C ILE A 65 0.15 8.30 -3.27
N GLY A 66 1.46 8.29 -3.12
CA GLY A 66 2.14 7.68 -1.98
C GLY A 66 3.28 8.55 -1.50
N LEU A 67 3.50 8.52 -0.19
CA LEU A 67 4.67 9.08 0.48
C LEU A 67 5.49 7.93 1.04
N MET A 68 6.81 8.10 1.01
CA MET A 68 7.77 7.17 1.59
C MET A 68 8.71 7.96 2.49
N GLN A 69 8.86 7.49 3.72
CA GLN A 69 9.80 8.00 4.70
C GLN A 69 10.73 6.86 5.10
N TYR A 70 12.02 7.16 5.18
CA TYR A 70 13.04 6.24 5.67
C TYR A 70 13.67 6.82 6.94
N ASP A 71 13.97 5.95 7.90
CA ASP A 71 14.74 6.26 9.10
C ASP A 71 16.01 5.39 9.14
N ILE A 72 17.12 5.98 9.59
CA ILE A 72 18.48 5.40 9.55
C ILE A 72 19.05 5.34 10.98
#